data_AF-A0A058ZJ61-F1
#
_entry.id   AF-A0A058ZJ61-F1
#
_cell.length_a   1.000
_cell.length_b   1.000
_cell.length_c   1.000
_cell.angle_alpha   90.00
_cell.angle_beta   90.00
_cell.angle_gamma   90.00
#
_symmetry.space_group_name_H-M   'P 1'
#
loop_
_entity.id
_entity.type
_entity.pdbx_description
1 polymer ?
#
loop_
_entity_poly.entity_id
_entity_poly.type
_entity_poly.pdbx_seq_one_letter_code
_entity_poly.pdbx_strand_id
1 'polypeptide(L)'
;MRNYSNLLKAALAALVLSPGIASAQMLLFFALPDDATLLTAEEIYEIYGNRTENWGEGSFAFRGSDGTYRAVNSGERSVASGRWYITTDGKKCDQARWHWPQDFKVKSKKQLSCERFARDANGRIWSKNVTTNSAWSRVNRDDMSRGDYSLGIYNEVVRELELDG
;
A
#
# COMPACT_ATOMS: atom_id res chain seq x y z
N MET A 1 -77.70 9.15 20.50
CA MET A 1 -77.79 8.60 21.87
C MET A 1 -76.45 7.94 22.21
N ARG A 2 -75.86 8.35 23.34
CA ARG A 2 -74.82 7.70 24.18
C ARG A 2 -73.47 7.26 23.55
N ASN A 3 -72.44 8.02 23.94
CA ASN A 3 -71.08 7.60 24.29
C ASN A 3 -71.02 6.30 25.11
N TYR A 4 -69.89 5.57 25.08
CA TYR A 4 -69.09 5.01 26.21
C TYR A 4 -67.90 4.24 25.59
N SER A 5 -66.67 4.77 25.56
CA SER A 5 -65.63 4.73 26.61
C SER A 5 -65.00 3.35 26.87
N ASN A 6 -63.70 3.29 26.53
CA ASN A 6 -62.59 2.59 27.20
C ASN A 6 -62.61 1.06 27.27
N LEU A 7 -61.48 0.44 26.91
CA LEU A 7 -60.67 -0.35 27.84
C LEU A 7 -59.25 -0.57 27.28
N LEU A 8 -58.28 -0.15 28.10
CA LEU A 8 -56.84 -0.36 27.97
C LEU A 8 -56.48 -1.83 27.76
N LYS A 9 -55.57 -2.09 26.81
CA LYS A 9 -54.48 -3.07 27.00
C LYS A 9 -53.20 -2.49 26.41
N ALA A 10 -52.35 -1.98 27.29
CA ALA A 10 -50.96 -1.68 26.98
C ALA A 10 -50.25 -2.97 26.57
N ALA A 11 -49.70 -3.00 25.37
CA ALA A 11 -48.70 -3.98 24.98
C ALA A 11 -47.34 -3.28 25.00
N LEU A 12 -46.49 -3.66 25.97
CA LEU A 12 -45.08 -3.33 26.02
C LEU A 12 -44.41 -3.83 24.74
N ALA A 13 -44.10 -2.92 23.82
CA ALA A 13 -43.20 -3.21 22.71
C ALA A 13 -41.78 -3.28 23.28
N ALA A 14 -41.26 -4.49 23.42
CA ALA A 14 -39.86 -4.72 23.73
C ALA A 14 -39.01 -4.14 22.60
N LEU A 15 -38.27 -3.06 22.89
CA LEU A 15 -37.19 -2.56 22.06
C LEU A 15 -36.11 -3.65 22.01
N VAL A 16 -36.08 -4.37 20.89
CA VAL A 16 -34.96 -5.24 20.53
C VAL A 16 -33.78 -4.31 20.28
N LEU A 17 -32.89 -4.19 21.27
CA LEU A 17 -31.55 -3.68 21.09
C LEU A 17 -30.80 -4.68 20.20
N SER A 18 -30.87 -4.50 18.89
CA SER A 18 -29.93 -5.16 17.97
C SER A 18 -28.53 -4.67 18.33
N PRO A 19 -27.59 -5.54 18.72
CA PRO A 19 -26.20 -5.14 18.83
C PRO A 19 -25.71 -4.88 17.41
N GLY A 20 -25.60 -3.61 17.05
CA GLY A 20 -24.87 -3.20 15.87
C GLY A 20 -23.44 -3.69 16.03
N ILE A 21 -23.06 -4.71 15.27
CA ILE A 21 -21.67 -5.11 15.15
C ILE A 21 -21.00 -3.98 14.35
N ALA A 22 -20.48 -2.98 15.06
CA ALA A 22 -19.43 -2.16 14.50
C ALA A 22 -18.27 -3.11 14.20
N SER A 23 -18.03 -3.40 12.92
CA SER A 23 -16.83 -4.15 12.53
C SER A 23 -15.64 -3.24 12.83
N ALA A 24 -15.09 -3.35 14.03
CA ALA A 24 -13.72 -2.93 14.27
C ALA A 24 -12.88 -3.79 13.34
N GLN A 25 -12.42 -3.21 12.23
CA GLN A 25 -11.34 -3.79 11.44
C GLN A 25 -10.14 -3.83 12.38
N MET A 26 -9.94 -4.97 13.03
CA MET A 26 -8.80 -5.21 13.88
C MET A 26 -7.59 -5.13 12.95
N LEU A 27 -6.84 -4.04 13.05
CA LEU A 27 -5.52 -3.94 12.42
C LEU A 27 -4.68 -5.04 13.06
N LEU A 28 -4.60 -6.20 12.40
CA LEU A 28 -3.69 -7.27 12.76
C LEU A 28 -2.29 -6.74 12.51
N PHE A 29 -1.71 -6.12 13.54
CA PHE A 29 -0.28 -5.88 13.59
C PHE A 29 0.39 -7.25 13.73
N PHE A 30 0.82 -7.81 12.60
CA PHE A 30 1.60 -9.03 12.61
C PHE A 30 2.98 -8.72 13.18
N ALA A 31 3.23 -9.15 14.42
CA ALA A 31 4.60 -9.32 14.88
C ALA A 31 5.29 -10.30 13.94
N LEU A 32 6.56 -10.03 13.60
CA LEU A 32 7.33 -10.97 12.81
C LEU A 32 7.46 -12.28 13.61
N PRO A 33 7.19 -13.45 13.00
CA PRO A 33 7.40 -14.73 13.68
C PRO A 33 8.84 -14.88 14.18
N ASP A 34 9.02 -15.47 15.37
CA ASP A 34 10.32 -15.60 16.04
C ASP A 34 11.35 -16.42 15.24
N ASP A 35 10.87 -17.28 14.32
CA ASP A 35 11.67 -18.14 13.45
C ASP A 35 11.98 -17.52 12.08
N ALA A 36 11.60 -16.26 11.86
CA ALA A 36 11.78 -15.62 10.57
C ALA A 36 13.26 -15.35 10.25
N THR A 37 13.66 -15.67 9.02
CA THR A 37 15.02 -15.46 8.52
C THR A 37 15.05 -14.30 7.55
N LEU A 38 16.06 -13.43 7.64
CA LEU A 38 16.22 -12.31 6.71
C LEU A 38 16.50 -12.81 5.28
N LEU A 39 15.93 -12.12 4.29
CA LEU A 39 16.21 -12.44 2.88
C LEU A 39 17.57 -11.89 2.45
N THR A 40 18.21 -12.62 1.55
CA THR A 40 19.40 -12.21 0.81
C THR A 40 19.07 -11.15 -0.24
N ALA A 41 20.12 -10.51 -0.79
CA ALA A 41 19.95 -9.53 -1.85
C ALA A 41 19.38 -10.17 -3.13
N GLU A 42 19.82 -11.38 -3.45
CA GLU A 42 19.37 -12.17 -4.59
C GLU A 42 17.88 -12.50 -4.49
N GLU A 43 17.42 -12.97 -3.32
CA GLU A 43 16.00 -13.30 -3.10
C GLU A 43 15.12 -12.06 -3.21
N ILE A 44 15.57 -10.90 -2.74
CA ILE A 44 14.85 -9.63 -2.91
C ILE A 44 14.80 -9.24 -4.40
N TYR A 45 15.90 -9.43 -5.13
CA TYR A 45 15.95 -9.15 -6.56
C TYR A 45 14.98 -10.03 -7.36
N GLU A 46 14.82 -11.30 -7.00
CA GLU A 46 13.86 -12.20 -7.65
C GLU A 46 12.39 -11.73 -7.50
N ILE A 47 12.09 -11.05 -6.39
CA ILE A 47 10.74 -10.54 -6.09
C ILE A 47 10.47 -9.25 -6.88
N TYR A 48 11.44 -8.35 -6.98
CA TYR A 48 11.22 -6.97 -7.46
C TYR A 48 11.87 -6.64 -8.81
N GLY A 49 12.93 -7.36 -9.19
CA GLY A 49 13.71 -7.08 -10.38
C GLY A 49 12.89 -7.24 -11.66
N ASN A 50 12.88 -6.19 -12.47
CA ASN A 50 12.11 -6.08 -13.71
C ASN A 50 10.61 -6.37 -13.51
N ARG A 51 10.04 -5.84 -12.42
CA ARG A 51 8.63 -6.02 -12.08
C ARG A 51 7.97 -4.71 -11.66
N THR A 52 6.67 -4.65 -11.89
CA THR A 52 5.77 -3.64 -11.35
C THR A 52 5.00 -4.23 -10.18
N GLU A 53 5.08 -3.57 -9.03
CA GLU A 53 4.21 -3.78 -7.87
C GLU A 53 2.93 -2.97 -8.06
N ASN A 54 1.77 -3.59 -7.86
CA ASN A 54 0.47 -2.93 -7.78
C ASN A 54 0.01 -2.91 -6.32
N TRP A 55 0.13 -1.78 -5.64
CA TRP A 55 -0.33 -1.67 -4.25
C TRP A 55 -1.79 -1.18 -4.13
N GLY A 56 -2.55 -1.23 -5.23
CA GLY A 56 -3.98 -0.93 -5.27
C GLY A 56 -4.33 0.47 -5.77
N GLU A 57 -5.61 0.68 -6.07
CA GLU A 57 -6.21 1.99 -6.39
C GLU A 57 -5.51 2.75 -7.54
N GLY A 58 -5.05 2.02 -8.55
CA GLY A 58 -4.37 2.59 -9.72
C GLY A 58 -2.94 3.06 -9.42
N SER A 59 -2.37 2.59 -8.31
CA SER A 59 -1.01 2.91 -7.93
C SER A 59 -0.04 1.76 -8.22
N PHE A 60 1.09 2.11 -8.81
CA PHE A 60 2.07 1.15 -9.29
C PHE A 60 3.50 1.62 -9.03
N ALA A 61 4.42 0.69 -8.78
CA ALA A 61 5.85 0.95 -8.74
C ALA A 61 6.64 -0.08 -9.55
N PHE A 62 7.29 0.37 -10.61
CA PHE A 62 8.21 -0.40 -11.43
C PHE A 62 9.65 -0.27 -10.95
N ARG A 63 10.35 -1.40 -10.96
CA ARG A 63 11.74 -1.57 -10.55
C ARG A 63 12.50 -2.31 -11.65
N GLY A 64 13.11 -1.55 -12.57
CA GLY A 64 13.80 -2.07 -13.75
C GLY A 64 15.12 -2.79 -13.42
N SER A 65 15.52 -3.77 -14.22
CA SER A 65 16.77 -4.52 -14.01
C SER A 65 18.03 -3.65 -14.06
N ASP A 66 17.94 -2.47 -14.69
CA ASP A 66 18.97 -1.44 -14.79
C ASP A 66 19.03 -0.49 -13.57
N GLY A 67 18.19 -0.73 -12.55
CA GLY A 67 18.05 0.13 -11.39
C GLY A 67 17.06 1.29 -11.58
N THR A 68 16.31 1.35 -12.69
CA THR A 68 15.25 2.35 -12.90
C THR A 68 14.12 2.17 -11.89
N TYR A 69 13.70 3.25 -11.23
CA TYR A 69 12.48 3.28 -10.41
C TYR A 69 11.47 4.26 -10.98
N ARG A 70 10.23 3.80 -11.12
CA ARG A 70 9.09 4.61 -11.56
C ARG A 70 7.88 4.27 -10.72
N ALA A 71 7.23 5.27 -10.14
CA ALA A 71 5.99 5.07 -9.42
C ALA A 71 4.91 6.05 -9.87
N VAL A 72 3.67 5.64 -9.73
CA VAL A 72 2.48 6.46 -9.96
C VAL A 72 1.44 6.13 -8.92
N ASN A 73 0.71 7.15 -8.47
CA ASN A 73 -0.54 7.02 -7.72
C ASN A 73 -1.58 7.88 -8.44
N SER A 74 -2.49 7.25 -9.17
CA SER A 74 -3.51 7.95 -9.95
C SER A 74 -4.49 8.73 -9.06
N GLY A 75 -4.86 8.19 -7.89
CA GLY A 75 -5.80 8.84 -6.97
C GLY A 75 -5.26 10.16 -6.42
N GLU A 76 -3.96 10.23 -6.16
CA GLU A 76 -3.29 11.45 -5.70
C GLU A 76 -2.71 12.30 -6.84
N ARG A 77 -2.85 11.84 -8.10
CA ARG A 77 -2.19 12.43 -9.28
C ARG A 77 -0.71 12.69 -9.03
N SER A 78 -0.03 11.70 -8.46
CA SER A 78 1.38 11.81 -8.11
C SER A 78 2.23 10.79 -8.85
N VAL A 79 3.45 11.19 -9.18
CA VAL A 79 4.42 10.36 -9.89
C VAL A 79 5.80 10.49 -9.26
N ALA A 80 6.59 9.43 -9.36
CA ALA A 80 7.96 9.43 -8.92
C ALA A 80 8.87 8.80 -9.98
N SER A 81 10.04 9.40 -10.18
CA SER A 81 11.12 8.79 -10.93
C SER A 81 12.41 8.82 -10.12
N GLY A 82 13.25 7.82 -10.34
CA GLY A 82 14.54 7.73 -9.68
C GLY A 82 15.19 6.37 -9.88
N ARG A 83 15.82 5.88 -8.81
CA ARG A 83 16.54 4.62 -8.82
C ARG A 83 16.08 3.72 -7.69
N TRP A 84 16.15 2.42 -7.92
CA TRP A 84 16.07 1.44 -6.85
C TRP A 84 17.37 0.63 -6.81
N TYR A 85 17.67 0.07 -5.65
CA TYR A 85 18.81 -0.78 -5.44
C TYR A 85 18.58 -1.69 -4.23
N ILE A 86 19.38 -2.76 -4.14
CA ILE A 86 19.40 -3.65 -2.99
C ILE A 86 20.76 -3.52 -2.32
N THR A 87 20.77 -3.34 -1.01
CA THR A 87 22.00 -3.26 -0.22
C THR A 87 22.55 -4.65 0.07
N THR A 88 23.86 -4.73 0.34
CA THR A 88 24.52 -5.98 0.73
C THR A 88 23.96 -6.58 2.01
N ASP A 89 23.34 -5.78 2.89
CA ASP A 89 22.69 -6.22 4.12
C ASP A 89 21.19 -6.54 3.97
N GLY A 90 20.72 -6.75 2.74
CA GLY A 90 19.37 -7.27 2.46
C GLY A 90 18.25 -6.25 2.64
N LYS A 91 18.46 -5.01 2.16
CA LYS A 91 17.40 -3.99 2.09
C LYS A 91 17.14 -3.60 0.65
N LYS A 92 15.87 -3.48 0.26
CA LYS A 92 15.48 -2.80 -0.98
C LYS A 92 15.29 -1.32 -0.69
N CYS A 93 15.92 -0.44 -1.46
CA CYS A 93 15.73 1.00 -1.34
C CYS A 93 15.21 1.60 -2.64
N ASP A 94 14.14 2.38 -2.54
CA ASP A 94 13.60 3.21 -3.61
C ASP A 94 13.99 4.67 -3.33
N GLN A 95 14.88 5.23 -4.15
CA GLN A 95 15.33 6.61 -4.10
C GLN A 95 14.72 7.39 -5.26
N ALA A 96 13.74 8.24 -4.95
CA ALA A 96 12.95 8.89 -5.99
C ALA A 96 12.66 10.35 -5.67
N ARG A 97 12.29 11.10 -6.70
CA ARG A 97 11.68 12.42 -6.55
C ARG A 97 10.22 12.30 -6.96
N TRP A 98 9.35 12.53 -5.98
CA TRP A 98 7.91 12.60 -6.16
C TRP A 98 7.51 13.97 -6.67
N HIS A 99 6.50 14.01 -7.52
CA HIS A 99 5.80 15.20 -8.00
C HIS A 99 4.31 15.00 -7.81
N TRP A 100 3.60 16.05 -7.38
CA TRP A 100 2.16 16.03 -7.17
C TRP A 100 1.59 17.46 -7.23
N PRO A 101 0.30 17.64 -7.48
CA PRO A 101 -0.33 18.95 -7.46
C PRO A 101 -0.68 19.37 -6.03
N GLN A 102 -0.39 20.61 -5.67
CA GLN A 102 -0.81 21.26 -4.42
C GLN A 102 -0.91 22.77 -4.62
N ASP A 103 -2.02 23.37 -4.20
CA ASP A 103 -2.29 24.82 -4.28
C ASP A 103 -2.07 25.39 -5.69
N PHE A 104 -2.65 24.72 -6.70
CA PHE A 104 -2.53 25.08 -8.13
C PHE A 104 -1.10 25.08 -8.68
N LYS A 105 -0.16 24.44 -7.98
CA LYS A 105 1.23 24.30 -8.40
C LYS A 105 1.64 22.84 -8.33
N VAL A 106 2.66 22.47 -9.10
CA VAL A 106 3.34 21.18 -8.89
C VAL A 106 4.37 21.33 -7.79
N LYS A 107 4.32 20.44 -6.81
CA LYS A 107 5.33 20.31 -5.76
C LYS A 107 6.20 19.10 -6.05
N SER A 108 7.38 19.08 -5.45
CA SER A 108 8.24 17.92 -5.50
C SER A 108 8.96 17.68 -4.18
N LYS A 109 9.33 16.41 -3.95
CA LYS A 109 10.13 16.00 -2.80
C LYS A 109 10.99 14.80 -3.15
N LYS A 110 12.25 14.87 -2.74
CA LYS A 110 13.15 13.70 -2.74
C LYS A 110 12.77 12.81 -1.56
N GLN A 111 12.67 11.52 -1.81
CA GLN A 111 12.34 10.51 -0.83
C GLN A 111 13.26 9.30 -1.00
N LEU A 112 13.74 8.78 0.13
CA LEU A 112 14.40 7.50 0.22
C LEU A 112 13.54 6.60 1.10
N SER A 113 13.03 5.52 0.53
CA SER A 113 12.27 4.51 1.25
C SER A 113 13.03 3.20 1.19
N CYS A 114 13.45 2.68 2.33
CA CYS A 114 14.14 1.40 2.40
C CYS A 114 13.29 0.38 3.16
N GLU A 115 13.25 -0.84 2.67
CA GLU A 115 12.50 -1.96 3.23
C GLU A 115 13.42 -3.12 3.52
N ARG A 116 13.19 -3.76 4.66
CA ARG A 116 13.84 -5.01 5.04
C ARG A 116 12.85 -6.15 4.94
N PHE A 117 13.34 -7.33 4.59
CA PHE A 117 12.51 -8.50 4.31
C PHE A 117 12.91 -9.69 5.18
N ALA A 118 11.91 -10.49 5.55
CA ALA A 118 12.11 -11.75 6.24
C ALA A 118 11.14 -12.82 5.72
N ARG A 119 11.53 -14.09 5.83
CA ARG A 119 10.74 -15.27 5.47
C ARG A 119 10.42 -16.04 6.74
N ASP A 120 9.14 -16.33 6.98
CA ASP A 120 8.74 -17.21 8.09
C ASP A 120 8.93 -18.70 7.76
N ALA A 121 8.77 -19.59 8.75
CA ALA A 121 8.91 -21.05 8.52
C ALA A 121 7.92 -21.63 7.50
N ASN A 122 6.83 -20.92 7.16
CA ASN A 122 5.89 -21.32 6.13
C ASN A 122 6.25 -20.76 4.74
N GLY A 123 7.39 -20.09 4.61
CA GLY A 123 7.85 -19.47 3.37
C GLY A 123 7.15 -18.16 3.02
N ARG A 124 6.33 -17.59 3.92
CA ARG A 124 5.69 -16.29 3.65
C ARG A 124 6.72 -15.18 3.81
N ILE A 125 6.69 -14.23 2.89
CA ILE A 125 7.57 -13.06 2.91
C ILE A 125 6.87 -11.92 3.64
N TRP A 126 7.64 -11.28 4.51
CA TRP A 126 7.27 -10.11 5.29
C TRP A 126 8.22 -8.98 4.96
N SER A 127 7.72 -7.74 4.94
CA SER A 127 8.55 -6.55 4.82
C SER A 127 8.24 -5.55 5.91
N LYS A 128 9.21 -4.68 6.21
CA LYS A 128 8.97 -3.45 6.97
C LYS A 128 9.77 -2.32 6.37
N ASN A 129 9.21 -1.12 6.42
CA ASN A 129 9.92 0.09 6.09
C ASN A 129 10.88 0.44 7.23
N VAL A 130 12.19 0.40 6.96
CA VAL A 130 13.22 0.74 7.95
C VAL A 130 13.42 2.25 8.06
N THR A 131 13.01 3.03 7.07
CA THR A 131 13.07 4.50 7.13
C THR A 131 12.03 5.05 8.10
N THR A 132 10.81 4.51 8.11
CA THR A 132 9.73 4.93 9.00
C THR A 132 9.56 4.04 10.23
N ASN A 133 10.35 2.96 10.32
CA ASN A 133 10.23 1.90 11.32
C ASN A 133 8.80 1.34 11.43
N SER A 134 8.19 1.01 10.28
CA SER A 134 6.85 0.44 10.27
C SER A 134 6.79 -0.92 10.97
N ALA A 135 5.57 -1.33 11.31
CA ALA A 135 5.29 -2.73 11.61
C ALA A 135 5.61 -3.61 10.39
N TRP A 136 5.78 -4.91 10.64
CA TRP A 136 5.91 -5.89 9.57
C TRP A 136 4.57 -6.10 8.89
N SER A 137 4.58 -6.16 7.57
CA SER A 137 3.43 -6.46 6.73
C SER A 137 3.77 -7.59 5.76
N ARG A 138 2.74 -8.32 5.33
CA ARG A 138 2.92 -9.41 4.38
C ARG A 138 3.20 -8.85 3.00
N VAL A 139 4.23 -9.37 2.34
CA VAL A 139 4.44 -9.13 0.90
C VAL A 139 3.52 -10.06 0.12
N ASN A 140 2.68 -9.49 -0.73
CA ASN A 140 1.86 -10.26 -1.65
C ASN A 140 2.54 -10.36 -3.01
N ARG A 141 2.88 -11.59 -3.42
CA ARG A 141 3.56 -11.81 -4.71
C ARG A 141 2.62 -11.67 -5.89
N ASP A 142 1.31 -11.78 -5.67
CA ASP A 142 0.31 -11.64 -6.72
C ASP A 142 0.18 -10.18 -7.18
N ASP A 143 0.67 -9.24 -6.36
CA ASP A 143 0.76 -7.82 -6.70
C ASP A 143 1.94 -7.52 -7.63
N MET A 144 2.79 -8.50 -7.94
CA MET A 144 4.04 -8.33 -8.71
C MET A 144 3.92 -8.89 -10.13
N SER A 145 3.87 -8.00 -11.12
CA SER A 145 3.81 -8.37 -12.54
C SER A 145 5.14 -8.08 -13.26
N ARG A 146 5.53 -8.90 -14.25
CA ARG A 146 6.81 -8.72 -14.98
C ARG A 146 6.74 -7.59 -16.01
N GLY A 147 7.80 -6.78 -16.11
CA GLY A 147 7.86 -5.64 -17.01
C GLY A 147 7.27 -4.37 -16.39
N ASP A 148 7.26 -3.29 -17.16
CA ASP A 148 6.77 -1.98 -16.73
C ASP A 148 5.33 -1.73 -17.18
N TYR A 149 4.38 -2.04 -16.29
CA TYR A 149 2.96 -1.72 -16.49
C TYR A 149 2.59 -0.31 -16.02
N SER A 150 3.48 0.37 -15.28
CA SER A 150 3.18 1.71 -14.77
C SER A 150 3.41 2.79 -15.82
N LEU A 151 4.26 2.54 -16.82
CA LEU A 151 4.71 3.54 -17.81
C LEU A 151 3.57 4.34 -18.47
N GLY A 152 2.50 3.67 -18.89
CA GLY A 152 1.37 4.34 -19.55
C GLY A 152 0.70 5.37 -18.64
N ILE A 153 0.31 4.92 -17.43
CA ILE A 153 -0.37 5.74 -16.42
C ILE A 153 0.58 6.82 -15.88
N TYR A 154 1.86 6.48 -15.70
CA TYR A 154 2.90 7.43 -15.33
C TYR A 154 3.00 8.58 -16.33
N ASN A 155 3.06 8.27 -17.63
CA ASN A 155 3.16 9.27 -18.68
C ASN A 155 1.91 10.16 -18.77
N GLU A 156 0.73 9.59 -18.50
CA GLU A 156 -0.52 10.35 -18.41
C GLU A 156 -0.43 11.42 -17.32
N VAL A 157 -0.07 11.02 -16.09
CA VAL A 157 0.06 11.94 -14.96
C VAL A 157 1.20 12.95 -15.15
N VAL A 158 2.34 12.54 -15.74
CA VAL A 158 3.43 13.46 -16.13
C VAL A 158 2.92 14.57 -17.04
N ARG A 159 2.08 14.22 -18.02
CA ARG A 159 1.46 15.18 -18.95
C ARG A 159 0.49 16.12 -18.24
N GLU A 160 -0.33 15.60 -17.32
CA GLU A 160 -1.25 16.41 -16.52
C GLU A 160 -0.53 17.41 -15.61
N LEU A 161 0.63 17.01 -15.09
CA LEU A 161 1.47 17.86 -14.25
C LEU A 161 2.38 18.80 -15.08
N GLU A 162 2.32 18.72 -16.41
CA GLU A 162 3.17 19.53 -17.31
C GLU A 162 4.66 19.42 -16.95
N LEU A 163 5.10 18.22 -16.57
CA LEU A 163 6.50 17.94 -16.26
C LEU A 163 7.27 17.68 -17.56
N ASP A 164 8.46 18.26 -17.68
CA ASP A 164 9.39 17.91 -18.76
C ASP A 164 9.84 16.44 -18.59
N GLY A 165 9.58 15.63 -19.63
CA GLY A 165 9.81 14.18 -19.66
C GLY A 165 11.27 13.76 -19.72
#